data_AF-A0A178ZAF1-F1
#
_entry.id   AF-A0A178ZAF1-F1
#
_cell.length_a   1.000
_cell.length_b   1.000
_cell.length_c   1.000
_cell.angle_alpha   90.00
_cell.angle_beta   90.00
_cell.angle_gamma   90.00
#
_symmetry.space_group_name_H-M   'P 1'
#
loop_
_entity.id
_entity.type
_entity.pdbx_description
1 polymer ?
#
loop_
_entity_poly.entity_id
_entity_poly.type
_entity_poly.pdbx_seq_one_letter_code
_entity_poly.pdbx_strand_id
1 'polypeptide(L)'
;MVAHFKDHYDVVICGGGPVGLLTAYGLQRMGIDTCVIERLEKDKLPMYGRACTVFPRTLEMLDQYDLLTHLSQVGFVSRSGVNYDKNGKRDNTRGMRHVFDAMQGHTFLDYMLNIRLKYTEDIIKAQYEKLGGLVAGGWEVVGLDTQIDSPVKVEVKNVNTAETRTLAGEYLVGADGGRSTVRHFSGISSTTDSTTLRWMRIDGVVETDMPDSREGFANLESPTHGNVLWAALDHGRTRVGFALSRAMMERYGENMTQEQAVEEAKLALKPFSLEFTCVDWYTVYNVRHSLAETFVKDRILLAGDACHSHSSGTAQGMNTGVHDTVNLTWKLAGVLKGWYRAETVLATYTRERRPVAQHLIDLDKTFSALISGTVPPELRTAAASSTPPDPGALFAKMLEDNVQFNIGFGIRYGENALNVPTKAGTVPCGWRAPDVLVHGPGAKIPTRLHTVLKNVGVFSVVVFAGDPLRTADGVRRLREYLDGDNVNNSTKTHLDHETIRLVTVIAGNKPQADEALGVARFGDAYYDHDAGAHARYGASVERGAVVVVRPDGIVGFATTLDDAGGADLGAYFARFLLV
;
A
#
# COMPACT_ATOMS: atom_id res chain seq x y z
N MET A 1 -28.01 -9.96 7.87
CA MET A 1 -28.66 -8.87 8.62
C MET A 1 -29.29 -7.92 7.62
N VAL A 2 -30.42 -7.30 7.96
CA VAL A 2 -30.99 -6.21 7.14
C VAL A 2 -30.05 -5.01 7.25
N ALA A 3 -29.61 -4.46 6.12
CA ALA A 3 -28.76 -3.27 6.12
C ALA A 3 -29.62 -2.05 6.55
N HIS A 4 -29.22 -1.37 7.61
CA HIS A 4 -29.87 -0.15 8.08
C HIS A 4 -29.08 1.05 7.59
N PHE A 5 -29.48 1.59 6.44
CA PHE A 5 -28.87 2.79 5.89
C PHE A 5 -29.30 4.05 6.65
N LYS A 6 -28.34 4.97 6.80
CA LYS A 6 -28.63 6.39 7.03
C LYS A 6 -28.93 7.05 5.68
N ASP A 7 -29.67 8.14 5.69
CA ASP A 7 -29.93 8.90 4.47
C ASP A 7 -28.70 9.69 4.00
N HIS A 8 -27.77 10.02 4.91
CA HIS A 8 -26.55 10.78 4.63
C HIS A 8 -25.33 10.16 5.33
N TYR A 9 -24.19 10.20 4.64
CA TYR A 9 -22.86 9.83 5.09
C TYR A 9 -21.85 10.88 4.62
N ASP A 10 -20.70 10.99 5.30
CA ASP A 10 -19.60 11.80 4.76
C ASP A 10 -19.04 11.13 3.49
N VAL A 11 -18.85 9.81 3.52
CA VAL A 11 -18.34 9.07 2.35
C VAL A 11 -19.11 7.77 2.13
N VAL A 12 -19.64 7.60 0.93
CA VAL A 12 -20.16 6.30 0.46
C VAL A 12 -19.05 5.58 -0.30
N ILE A 13 -18.76 4.33 0.03
CA ILE A 13 -17.75 3.51 -0.64
C ILE A 13 -18.45 2.40 -1.43
N CYS A 14 -18.19 2.33 -2.73
CA CYS A 14 -18.68 1.25 -3.59
C CYS A 14 -17.59 0.19 -3.77
N GLY A 15 -17.83 -1.02 -3.27
CA GLY A 15 -16.93 -2.17 -3.31
C GLY A 15 -16.46 -2.57 -1.90
N GLY A 16 -16.78 -3.80 -1.48
CA GLY A 16 -16.37 -4.39 -0.21
C GLY A 16 -15.13 -5.27 -0.33
N GLY A 17 -14.26 -4.99 -1.30
CA GLY A 17 -12.92 -5.59 -1.40
C GLY A 17 -11.94 -5.02 -0.36
N PRO A 18 -10.67 -5.49 -0.33
CA PRO A 18 -9.70 -5.04 0.67
C PRO A 18 -9.47 -3.53 0.60
N VAL A 19 -9.45 -2.94 -0.60
CA VAL A 19 -9.24 -1.50 -0.82
C VAL A 19 -10.42 -0.68 -0.30
N GLY A 20 -11.66 -1.08 -0.62
CA GLY A 20 -12.86 -0.37 -0.17
C GLY A 20 -13.05 -0.46 1.34
N LEU A 21 -12.88 -1.66 1.91
CA LEU A 21 -12.93 -1.88 3.36
C LEU A 21 -11.84 -1.09 4.09
N LEU A 22 -10.60 -1.09 3.57
CA LEU A 22 -9.50 -0.33 4.18
C LEU A 22 -9.72 1.17 4.07
N THR A 23 -10.35 1.65 2.98
CA THR A 23 -10.68 3.07 2.80
C THR A 23 -11.71 3.50 3.83
N ALA A 24 -12.80 2.73 3.97
CA ALA A 24 -13.84 2.99 4.96
C ALA A 24 -13.28 2.95 6.39
N TYR A 25 -12.49 1.91 6.72
CA TYR A 25 -11.82 1.79 8.02
C TYR A 25 -10.86 2.94 8.31
N GLY A 26 -10.02 3.33 7.35
CA GLY A 26 -9.07 4.44 7.49
C GLY A 26 -9.77 5.77 7.74
N LEU A 27 -10.84 6.06 7.00
CA LEU A 27 -11.68 7.25 7.19
C LEU A 27 -12.36 7.25 8.57
N GLN A 28 -12.92 6.11 8.98
CA GLN A 28 -13.65 6.03 10.25
C GLN A 28 -12.73 6.12 11.46
N ARG A 29 -11.49 5.59 11.39
CA ARG A 29 -10.45 5.86 12.41
C ARG A 29 -10.12 7.34 12.55
N MET A 30 -10.34 8.12 11.49
CA MET A 30 -10.14 9.56 11.48
C MET A 30 -11.41 10.34 11.80
N GLY A 31 -12.49 9.67 12.22
CA GLY A 31 -13.75 10.31 12.63
C GLY A 31 -14.69 10.70 11.49
N ILE A 32 -14.52 10.10 10.31
CA ILE A 32 -15.38 10.32 9.14
C ILE A 32 -16.42 9.19 9.04
N ASP A 33 -17.70 9.54 8.95
CA ASP A 33 -18.79 8.57 8.86
C ASP A 33 -18.88 7.96 7.46
N THR A 34 -18.94 6.64 7.38
CA THR A 34 -18.88 5.93 6.10
C THR A 34 -19.83 4.75 6.03
N CYS A 35 -20.19 4.35 4.82
CA CYS A 35 -20.77 3.04 4.54
C CYS A 35 -20.13 2.38 3.31
N VAL A 36 -20.11 1.05 3.30
CA VAL A 36 -19.60 0.23 2.20
C VAL A 36 -20.76 -0.49 1.53
N ILE A 37 -20.90 -0.32 0.23
CA ILE A 37 -21.85 -1.00 -0.63
C ILE A 37 -21.15 -2.14 -1.37
N GLU A 38 -21.58 -3.38 -1.17
CA GLU A 38 -20.98 -4.55 -1.81
C GLU A 38 -22.07 -5.45 -2.41
N ARG A 39 -21.98 -5.73 -3.73
CA ARG A 39 -23.01 -6.51 -4.42
C ARG A 39 -23.05 -7.96 -3.95
N LEU A 40 -21.91 -8.50 -3.52
CA LEU A 40 -21.79 -9.90 -3.13
C LEU A 40 -22.11 -10.09 -1.65
N GLU A 41 -22.90 -11.12 -1.34
CA GLU A 41 -23.05 -11.60 0.04
C GLU A 41 -21.83 -12.45 0.43
N LYS A 42 -20.68 -11.79 0.65
CA LYS A 42 -19.37 -12.45 0.85
C LYS A 42 -19.33 -13.47 1.99
N ASP A 43 -20.13 -13.27 3.04
CA ASP A 43 -20.24 -14.21 4.15
C ASP A 43 -20.85 -15.57 3.73
N LYS A 44 -21.54 -15.62 2.58
CA LYS A 44 -22.14 -16.84 2.01
C LYS A 44 -21.28 -17.48 0.91
N LEU A 45 -20.18 -16.84 0.51
CA LEU A 45 -19.30 -17.38 -0.52
C LEU A 45 -18.33 -18.42 0.07
N PRO A 46 -17.97 -19.47 -0.69
CA PRO A 46 -16.87 -20.36 -0.33
C PRO A 46 -15.54 -19.60 -0.27
N MET A 47 -14.44 -20.27 0.08
CA MET A 47 -13.13 -19.64 0.06
C MET A 47 -12.80 -19.06 -1.32
N TYR A 48 -12.18 -17.87 -1.31
CA TYR A 48 -11.70 -17.19 -2.50
C TYR A 48 -10.43 -16.42 -2.19
N GLY A 49 -9.61 -16.18 -3.21
CA GLY A 49 -8.57 -15.17 -3.09
C GLY A 49 -7.73 -14.99 -4.34
N ARG A 50 -7.95 -13.91 -5.08
CA ARG A 50 -7.02 -13.56 -6.18
C ARG A 50 -5.68 -13.05 -5.65
N ALA A 51 -5.69 -12.27 -4.58
CA ALA A 51 -4.49 -11.81 -3.88
C ALA A 51 -4.20 -12.68 -2.65
N CYS A 52 -2.92 -12.83 -2.33
CA CYS A 52 -2.48 -13.54 -1.11
C CYS A 52 -1.25 -12.93 -0.44
N THR A 53 -0.41 -12.18 -1.15
CA THR A 53 0.88 -11.71 -0.64
C THR A 53 0.81 -10.25 -0.20
N VAL A 54 1.30 -9.96 1.00
CA VAL A 54 1.47 -8.61 1.53
C VAL A 54 2.96 -8.31 1.66
N PHE A 55 3.44 -7.29 0.94
CA PHE A 55 4.84 -6.87 0.95
C PHE A 55 5.21 -5.99 2.14
N PRO A 56 6.50 -5.90 2.52
CA PRO A 56 6.97 -5.11 3.66
C PRO A 56 6.42 -3.70 3.75
N ARG A 57 6.40 -2.92 2.65
CA ARG A 57 5.85 -1.57 2.71
C ARG A 57 4.36 -1.55 3.07
N THR A 58 3.61 -2.49 2.53
CA THR A 58 2.20 -2.71 2.85
C THR A 58 2.03 -3.16 4.29
N LEU A 59 2.91 -4.02 4.82
CA LEU A 59 2.88 -4.42 6.23
C LEU A 59 3.06 -3.21 7.14
N GLU A 60 3.98 -2.30 6.84
CA GLU A 60 4.16 -1.07 7.61
C GLU A 60 2.92 -0.18 7.55
N MET A 61 2.28 -0.07 6.39
CA MET A 61 1.04 0.67 6.23
C MET A 61 -0.12 0.06 7.04
N LEU A 62 -0.26 -1.27 7.02
CA LEU A 62 -1.28 -1.98 7.79
C LEU A 62 -0.97 -1.94 9.29
N ASP A 63 0.31 -1.93 9.66
CA ASP A 63 0.75 -1.68 11.03
C ASP A 63 0.37 -0.27 11.48
N GLN A 64 0.57 0.76 10.65
CA GLN A 64 0.09 2.12 10.92
C GLN A 64 -1.43 2.20 11.18
N TYR A 65 -2.18 1.22 10.66
CA TYR A 65 -3.64 1.11 10.78
C TYR A 65 -4.09 0.15 11.89
N ASP A 66 -3.17 -0.39 12.69
CA ASP A 66 -3.44 -1.37 13.75
C ASP A 66 -4.03 -2.70 13.25
N LEU A 67 -3.81 -3.01 11.96
CA LEU A 67 -4.32 -4.23 11.33
C LEU A 67 -3.28 -5.35 11.29
N LEU A 68 -1.99 -5.02 11.28
CA LEU A 68 -0.92 -6.01 11.10
C LEU A 68 -0.97 -7.12 12.15
N THR A 69 -1.18 -6.79 13.43
CA THR A 69 -1.24 -7.80 14.50
C THR A 69 -2.36 -8.80 14.28
N HIS A 70 -3.53 -8.37 13.79
CA HIS A 70 -4.64 -9.28 13.48
C HIS A 70 -4.33 -10.17 12.27
N LEU A 71 -3.76 -9.58 11.22
CA LEU A 71 -3.40 -10.29 10.01
C LEU A 71 -2.31 -11.33 10.27
N SER A 72 -1.31 -11.01 11.09
CA SER A 72 -0.18 -11.91 11.39
C SER A 72 -0.55 -13.10 12.28
N GLN A 73 -1.68 -13.05 13.01
CA GLN A 73 -2.20 -14.23 13.72
C GLN A 73 -2.77 -15.29 12.77
N VAL A 74 -3.11 -14.92 11.53
CA VAL A 74 -3.73 -15.81 10.55
C VAL A 74 -2.79 -16.15 9.42
N GLY A 75 -2.11 -15.14 8.86
CA GLY A 75 -1.25 -15.29 7.70
C GLY A 75 0.00 -16.09 7.98
N PHE A 76 0.57 -16.66 6.91
CA PHE A 76 1.85 -17.32 6.93
C PHE A 76 2.99 -16.31 6.76
N VAL A 77 3.87 -16.23 7.76
CA VAL A 77 5.04 -15.34 7.74
C VAL A 77 6.16 -15.98 6.93
N SER A 78 6.41 -15.43 5.74
CA SER A 78 7.47 -15.85 4.84
C SER A 78 8.72 -14.99 5.05
N ARG A 79 9.83 -15.60 5.46
CA ARG A 79 11.13 -14.92 5.67
C ARG A 79 12.21 -15.36 4.67
N SER A 80 11.86 -16.26 3.78
CA SER A 80 12.77 -16.94 2.90
C SER A 80 12.02 -17.32 1.62
N GLY A 81 12.79 -17.62 0.59
CA GLY A 81 12.26 -18.15 -0.65
C GLY A 81 13.33 -19.01 -1.33
N VAL A 82 12.88 -19.93 -2.16
CA VAL A 82 13.74 -20.84 -2.91
C VAL A 82 13.40 -20.79 -4.39
N ASN A 83 14.36 -21.13 -5.25
CA ASN A 83 14.05 -21.38 -6.65
C ASN A 83 14.61 -22.73 -7.06
N TYR A 84 13.94 -23.36 -8.01
CA TYR A 84 14.33 -24.63 -8.62
C TYR A 84 14.39 -24.48 -10.13
N ASP A 85 15.45 -25.01 -10.73
CA ASP A 85 15.55 -25.14 -12.18
C ASP A 85 14.63 -26.26 -12.70
N LYS A 86 14.58 -26.42 -14.02
CA LYS A 86 13.78 -27.45 -14.72
C LYS A 86 14.08 -28.90 -14.34
N ASN A 87 15.19 -29.16 -13.64
CA ASN A 87 15.57 -30.49 -13.17
C ASN A 87 15.31 -30.66 -11.66
N GLY A 88 14.67 -29.69 -11.01
CA GLY A 88 14.43 -29.69 -9.57
C GLY A 88 15.68 -29.38 -8.75
N LYS A 89 16.75 -28.86 -9.37
CA LYS A 89 17.95 -28.45 -8.63
C LYS A 89 17.74 -27.06 -8.04
N ARG A 90 17.99 -26.93 -6.73
CA ARG A 90 17.91 -25.64 -6.04
C ARG A 90 18.91 -24.64 -6.62
N ASP A 91 18.44 -23.44 -6.91
CA ASP A 91 19.22 -22.31 -7.40
C ASP A 91 18.78 -21.01 -6.69
N ASN A 92 19.55 -20.62 -5.68
CA ASN A 92 19.30 -19.38 -4.94
C ASN A 92 20.15 -18.21 -5.47
N THR A 93 20.85 -18.36 -6.60
CA THR A 93 21.66 -17.28 -7.18
C THR A 93 20.82 -16.20 -7.88
N ARG A 94 19.49 -16.35 -7.87
CA ARG A 94 18.51 -15.48 -8.52
C ARG A 94 17.15 -15.51 -7.81
N GLY A 95 16.21 -14.67 -8.23
CA GLY A 95 14.77 -14.82 -7.87
C GLY A 95 14.41 -14.42 -6.44
N MET A 96 13.51 -15.16 -5.78
CA MET A 96 12.83 -14.69 -4.55
C MET A 96 13.76 -14.40 -3.37
N ARG A 97 14.94 -15.06 -3.30
CA ARG A 97 15.93 -14.79 -2.24
C ARG A 97 16.41 -13.34 -2.24
N HIS A 98 16.70 -12.78 -3.42
CA HIS A 98 17.11 -11.38 -3.57
C HIS A 98 16.03 -10.41 -3.09
N VAL A 99 14.75 -10.79 -3.21
CA VAL A 99 13.65 -9.98 -2.71
C VAL A 99 13.70 -9.86 -1.20
N PHE A 100 14.04 -10.93 -0.47
CA PHE A 100 14.22 -10.89 0.98
C PHE A 100 15.49 -10.13 1.39
N ASP A 101 16.60 -10.33 0.67
CA ASP A 101 17.85 -9.62 0.94
C ASP A 101 17.67 -8.09 0.78
N ALA A 102 16.88 -7.66 -0.21
CA ALA A 102 16.55 -6.26 -0.43
C ALA A 102 15.72 -5.60 0.69
N MET A 103 15.12 -6.37 1.60
CA MET A 103 14.39 -5.85 2.76
C MET A 103 15.32 -5.50 3.93
N GLN A 104 16.49 -6.14 4.00
CA GLN A 104 17.38 -6.07 5.14
C GLN A 104 17.89 -4.64 5.36
N GLY A 105 17.79 -4.15 6.60
CA GLY A 105 18.27 -2.82 6.96
C GLY A 105 17.42 -1.64 6.45
N HIS A 106 16.27 -1.91 5.81
CA HIS A 106 15.29 -0.91 5.36
C HIS A 106 14.02 -0.86 6.22
N THR A 107 13.69 -1.97 6.89
CA THR A 107 12.48 -2.11 7.71
C THR A 107 12.70 -3.08 8.87
N PHE A 108 11.85 -2.96 9.90
CA PHE A 108 11.72 -3.97 10.96
C PHE A 108 10.65 -5.03 10.65
N LEU A 109 9.98 -4.90 9.49
CA LEU A 109 8.99 -5.84 8.98
C LEU A 109 9.53 -6.54 7.72
N ASP A 110 10.72 -7.13 7.87
CA ASP A 110 11.54 -7.78 6.83
C ASP A 110 11.01 -9.18 6.43
N TYR A 111 9.71 -9.25 6.14
CA TYR A 111 9.03 -10.47 5.72
C TYR A 111 7.88 -10.16 4.77
N MET A 112 7.37 -11.21 4.12
CA MET A 112 6.08 -11.15 3.43
C MET A 112 5.05 -11.91 4.26
N LEU A 113 3.81 -11.43 4.26
CA LEU A 113 2.70 -12.15 4.87
C LEU A 113 1.83 -12.75 3.77
N ASN A 114 1.72 -14.07 3.76
CA ASN A 114 0.85 -14.80 2.84
C ASN A 114 -0.46 -15.16 3.53
N ILE A 115 -1.54 -14.51 3.12
CA ILE A 115 -2.87 -14.65 3.71
C ILE A 115 -3.92 -14.61 2.61
N ARG A 116 -4.83 -15.60 2.55
CA ARG A 116 -5.91 -15.59 1.57
C ARG A 116 -6.80 -14.36 1.74
N LEU A 117 -7.15 -13.75 0.61
CA LEU A 117 -7.91 -12.50 0.52
C LEU A 117 -9.14 -12.44 1.44
N LYS A 118 -9.92 -13.53 1.52
CA LYS A 118 -11.10 -13.59 2.37
C LYS A 118 -10.77 -13.26 3.83
N TYR A 119 -9.70 -13.81 4.40
CA TYR A 119 -9.33 -13.49 5.79
C TYR A 119 -8.89 -12.04 5.95
N THR A 120 -8.17 -11.49 4.97
CA THR A 120 -7.83 -10.06 4.98
C THR A 120 -9.08 -9.19 5.01
N GLU A 121 -10.05 -9.47 4.13
CA GLU A 121 -11.32 -8.75 4.09
C GLU A 121 -12.12 -8.91 5.40
N ASP A 122 -12.26 -10.13 5.90
CA ASP A 122 -12.98 -10.43 7.14
C ASP A 122 -12.36 -9.70 8.34
N ILE A 123 -11.01 -9.65 8.43
CA ILE A 123 -10.30 -8.92 9.49
C ILE A 123 -10.53 -7.42 9.38
N ILE A 124 -10.41 -6.82 8.20
CA ILE A 124 -10.61 -5.38 8.02
C ILE A 124 -12.07 -5.02 8.29
N LYS A 125 -13.03 -5.80 7.77
CA LYS A 125 -14.46 -5.66 8.03
C LYS A 125 -14.76 -5.70 9.52
N ALA A 126 -14.23 -6.68 10.24
CA ALA A 126 -14.45 -6.81 11.68
C ALA A 126 -13.92 -5.60 12.47
N GLN A 127 -12.78 -5.02 12.08
CA GLN A 127 -12.27 -3.80 12.74
C GLN A 127 -13.08 -2.57 12.36
N TYR A 128 -13.55 -2.47 11.12
CA TYR A 128 -14.43 -1.41 10.65
C TYR A 128 -15.78 -1.41 11.37
N GLU A 129 -16.44 -2.56 11.47
CA GLU A 129 -17.73 -2.71 12.16
C GLU A 129 -17.63 -2.42 13.67
N LYS A 130 -16.48 -2.71 14.31
CA LYS A 130 -16.21 -2.31 15.71
C LYS A 130 -16.22 -0.80 15.92
N LEU A 131 -15.90 -0.02 14.88
CA LEU A 131 -15.99 1.44 14.91
C LEU A 131 -17.39 1.96 14.58
N GLY A 132 -18.37 1.07 14.37
CA GLY A 132 -19.74 1.40 13.99
C GLY A 132 -19.95 1.51 12.48
N GLY A 133 -18.99 1.07 11.66
CA GLY A 133 -19.09 1.04 10.21
C GLY A 133 -20.14 0.05 9.69
N LEU A 134 -20.68 0.31 8.50
CA LEU A 134 -21.69 -0.54 7.85
C LEU A 134 -21.13 -1.15 6.56
N VAL A 135 -21.10 -2.48 6.47
CA VAL A 135 -20.89 -3.20 5.19
C VAL A 135 -22.22 -3.77 4.72
N ALA A 136 -22.85 -3.09 3.75
CA ALA A 136 -24.09 -3.52 3.12
C ALA A 136 -23.79 -4.53 1.99
N GLY A 137 -23.57 -5.79 2.37
CA GLY A 137 -23.47 -6.91 1.43
C GLY A 137 -24.81 -7.24 0.76
N GLY A 138 -24.79 -7.61 -0.51
CA GLY A 138 -25.99 -7.85 -1.32
C GLY A 138 -26.63 -6.58 -1.89
N TRP A 139 -25.90 -5.46 -1.93
CA TRP A 139 -26.37 -4.19 -2.48
C TRP A 139 -25.42 -3.70 -3.57
N GLU A 140 -25.96 -3.27 -4.70
CA GLU A 140 -25.16 -2.73 -5.80
C GLU A 140 -25.53 -1.29 -6.11
N VAL A 141 -24.54 -0.48 -6.49
CA VAL A 141 -24.78 0.87 -7.02
C VAL A 141 -25.32 0.75 -8.44
N VAL A 142 -26.49 1.34 -8.69
CA VAL A 142 -27.19 1.27 -9.99
C VAL A 142 -27.34 2.63 -10.67
N GLY A 143 -27.09 3.73 -9.95
CA GLY A 143 -27.16 5.08 -10.50
C GLY A 143 -26.42 6.09 -9.62
N LEU A 144 -25.97 7.18 -10.24
CA LEU A 144 -25.37 8.34 -9.58
C LEU A 144 -26.03 9.61 -10.10
N ASP A 145 -26.36 10.53 -9.20
CA ASP A 145 -26.72 11.91 -9.52
C ASP A 145 -25.72 12.86 -8.84
N THR A 146 -24.99 13.61 -9.68
CA THR A 146 -23.96 14.54 -9.26
C THR A 146 -24.41 15.95 -9.62
N GLN A 147 -24.58 16.80 -8.60
CA GLN A 147 -24.81 18.23 -8.78
C GLN A 147 -23.61 19.00 -8.25
N ILE A 148 -23.31 20.14 -8.87
CA ILE A 148 -22.21 21.02 -8.44
C ILE A 148 -22.44 21.42 -6.98
N ASP A 149 -21.38 21.39 -6.19
CA ASP A 149 -21.35 21.78 -4.76
C ASP A 149 -22.37 21.06 -3.86
N SER A 150 -22.93 19.94 -4.30
CA SER A 150 -23.89 19.14 -3.54
C SER A 150 -23.36 17.74 -3.26
N PRO A 151 -23.85 17.07 -2.20
CA PRO A 151 -23.55 15.66 -1.95
C PRO A 151 -23.92 14.80 -3.16
N VAL A 152 -23.11 13.78 -3.43
CA VAL A 152 -23.37 12.78 -4.46
C VAL A 152 -24.55 11.92 -4.01
N LYS A 153 -25.61 11.84 -4.84
CA LYS A 153 -26.71 10.91 -4.60
C LYS A 153 -26.37 9.58 -5.25
N VAL A 154 -26.34 8.53 -4.44
CA VAL A 154 -25.99 7.16 -4.84
C VAL A 154 -27.25 6.30 -4.76
N GLU A 155 -27.73 5.84 -5.91
CA GLU A 155 -28.83 4.88 -5.97
C GLU A 155 -28.28 3.47 -5.80
N VAL A 156 -28.78 2.77 -4.78
CA VAL A 156 -28.40 1.39 -4.47
C VAL A 156 -29.61 0.47 -4.57
N LYS A 157 -29.37 -0.75 -5.05
CA LYS A 157 -30.38 -1.78 -5.22
C LYS A 157 -29.98 -3.06 -4.52
N ASN A 158 -30.89 -3.65 -3.75
CA ASN A 158 -30.70 -4.97 -3.19
C ASN A 158 -30.77 -6.03 -4.30
N VAL A 159 -29.74 -6.88 -4.39
CA VAL A 159 -29.62 -7.87 -5.47
C VAL A 159 -30.66 -8.99 -5.39
N ASN A 160 -31.24 -9.23 -4.21
CA ASN A 160 -32.17 -10.33 -3.96
C ASN A 160 -33.63 -9.87 -3.95
N THR A 161 -33.93 -8.71 -3.36
CA THR A 161 -35.31 -8.21 -3.19
C THR A 161 -35.71 -7.17 -4.26
N ALA A 162 -34.74 -6.67 -5.03
CA ALA A 162 -34.88 -5.55 -5.96
C ALA A 162 -35.31 -4.22 -5.31
N GLU A 163 -35.30 -4.14 -3.97
CA GLU A 163 -35.51 -2.90 -3.21
C GLU A 163 -34.46 -1.85 -3.58
N THR A 164 -34.90 -0.61 -3.79
CA THR A 164 -34.03 0.53 -4.09
C THR A 164 -34.01 1.53 -2.94
N ARG A 165 -32.85 2.17 -2.77
CA ARG A 165 -32.61 3.27 -1.82
C ARG A 165 -31.72 4.31 -2.48
N THR A 166 -31.82 5.55 -2.02
CA THR A 166 -30.92 6.62 -2.42
C THR A 166 -30.20 7.14 -1.19
N LEU A 167 -28.87 7.13 -1.23
CA LEU A 167 -28.00 7.63 -0.17
C LEU A 167 -27.37 8.94 -0.62
N ALA A 168 -27.13 9.87 0.29
CA ALA A 168 -26.30 11.05 0.04
C ALA A 168 -24.91 10.86 0.65
N GLY A 169 -23.86 11.15 -0.12
CA GLY A 169 -22.48 11.18 0.34
C GLY A 169 -21.80 12.50 0.01
N GLU A 170 -21.12 13.15 0.96
CA GLU A 170 -20.28 14.32 0.61
C GLU A 170 -19.24 13.97 -0.46
N TYR A 171 -18.74 12.73 -0.41
CA TYR A 171 -17.95 12.11 -1.46
C TYR A 171 -18.37 10.66 -1.73
N LEU A 172 -18.05 10.17 -2.92
CA LEU A 172 -18.16 8.77 -3.32
C LEU A 172 -16.77 8.21 -3.65
N VAL A 173 -16.42 7.06 -3.07
CA VAL A 173 -15.21 6.32 -3.44
C VAL A 173 -15.59 5.05 -4.20
N GLY A 174 -15.19 4.95 -5.47
CA GLY A 174 -15.25 3.73 -6.27
C GLY A 174 -14.04 2.83 -6.02
N ALA A 175 -14.24 1.74 -5.29
CA ALA A 175 -13.28 0.67 -5.04
C ALA A 175 -13.84 -0.70 -5.52
N ASP A 176 -14.66 -0.66 -6.57
CA ASP A 176 -15.51 -1.75 -7.09
C ASP A 176 -14.88 -2.56 -8.23
N GLY A 177 -13.55 -2.51 -8.34
CA GLY A 177 -12.76 -3.40 -9.18
C GLY A 177 -12.58 -2.97 -10.64
N GLY A 178 -11.95 -3.82 -11.44
CA GLY A 178 -11.56 -3.50 -12.84
C GLY A 178 -12.73 -3.18 -13.79
N ARG A 179 -13.95 -3.59 -13.43
CA ARG A 179 -15.20 -3.26 -14.13
C ARG A 179 -16.01 -2.21 -13.37
N SER A 180 -15.33 -1.27 -12.71
CA SER A 180 -15.92 -0.24 -11.87
C SER A 180 -17.13 0.45 -12.52
N THR A 181 -18.27 0.29 -11.86
CA THR A 181 -19.53 0.97 -12.14
C THR A 181 -19.40 2.46 -11.83
N VAL A 182 -18.73 2.81 -10.71
CA VAL A 182 -18.51 4.21 -10.33
C VAL A 182 -17.68 4.96 -11.36
N ARG A 183 -16.60 4.36 -11.87
CA ARG A 183 -15.80 4.94 -12.96
C ARG A 183 -16.63 5.17 -14.22
N HIS A 184 -17.50 4.21 -14.56
CA HIS A 184 -18.36 4.33 -15.73
C HIS A 184 -19.39 5.46 -15.59
N PHE A 185 -20.14 5.49 -14.50
CA PHE A 185 -21.16 6.52 -14.24
C PHE A 185 -20.59 7.92 -14.08
N SER A 186 -19.39 8.05 -13.54
CA SER A 186 -18.70 9.35 -13.43
C SER A 186 -18.09 9.82 -14.76
N GLY A 187 -18.13 9.00 -15.82
CA GLY A 187 -17.54 9.33 -17.12
C GLY A 187 -16.02 9.53 -17.05
N ILE A 188 -15.33 8.80 -16.16
CA ILE A 188 -13.87 8.79 -16.09
C ILE A 188 -13.35 7.77 -17.11
N SER A 189 -12.64 8.25 -18.12
CA SER A 189 -12.03 7.41 -19.14
C SER A 189 -10.92 6.53 -18.56
N SER A 190 -10.70 5.37 -19.18
CA SER A 190 -9.60 4.47 -18.83
C SER A 190 -8.96 3.91 -20.08
N THR A 191 -7.64 4.03 -20.19
CA THR A 191 -6.87 3.27 -21.16
C THR A 191 -6.95 1.80 -20.77
N THR A 192 -7.17 0.92 -21.73
CA THR A 192 -7.23 -0.52 -21.49
C THR A 192 -6.37 -1.23 -22.53
N ASP A 193 -5.55 -2.17 -22.07
CA ASP A 193 -4.81 -3.09 -22.92
C ASP A 193 -5.13 -4.52 -22.44
N SER A 194 -5.74 -5.31 -23.33
CA SER A 194 -6.08 -6.70 -23.03
C SER A 194 -5.08 -7.61 -23.72
N THR A 195 -4.35 -8.39 -22.93
CA THR A 195 -3.45 -9.42 -23.47
C THR A 195 -4.23 -10.70 -23.74
N THR A 196 -3.66 -11.59 -24.56
CA THR A 196 -4.16 -12.97 -24.70
C THR A 196 -3.72 -13.88 -23.56
N LEU A 197 -2.89 -13.39 -22.62
CA LEU A 197 -2.31 -14.19 -21.56
C LEU A 197 -3.37 -14.56 -20.50
N ARG A 198 -3.37 -15.83 -20.11
CA ARG A 198 -4.30 -16.40 -19.12
C ARG A 198 -3.56 -17.20 -18.10
N TRP A 199 -3.88 -17.00 -16.83
CA TRP A 199 -3.14 -17.62 -15.76
C TRP A 199 -4.07 -18.41 -14.84
N MET A 200 -3.53 -19.50 -14.31
CA MET A 200 -4.19 -20.39 -13.37
C MET A 200 -3.68 -20.10 -11.96
N ARG A 201 -4.60 -20.02 -10.99
CA ARG A 201 -4.29 -20.12 -9.56
C ARG A 201 -5.16 -21.21 -8.95
N ILE A 202 -4.57 -22.05 -8.11
CA ILE A 202 -5.26 -23.07 -7.32
C ILE A 202 -4.71 -23.06 -5.90
N ASP A 203 -5.63 -23.12 -4.95
CA ASP A 203 -5.34 -23.18 -3.52
C ASP A 203 -5.88 -24.47 -2.94
N GLY A 204 -5.09 -25.09 -2.07
CA GLY A 204 -5.53 -26.30 -1.40
C GLY A 204 -4.56 -26.77 -0.33
N VAL A 205 -4.95 -27.87 0.30
CA VAL A 205 -4.03 -28.67 1.11
C VAL A 205 -3.36 -29.65 0.18
N VAL A 206 -2.02 -29.69 0.24
CA VAL A 206 -1.21 -30.45 -0.71
C VAL A 206 -0.21 -31.36 -0.01
N GLU A 207 0.10 -32.47 -0.65
CA GLU A 207 1.22 -33.36 -0.35
C GLU A 207 2.21 -33.29 -1.52
N THR A 208 3.49 -33.15 -1.22
CA THR A 208 4.55 -33.02 -2.23
C THR A 208 5.90 -33.48 -1.67
N ASP A 209 6.75 -34.02 -2.53
CA ASP A 209 8.16 -34.29 -2.22
C ASP A 209 9.09 -33.09 -2.53
N MET A 210 8.53 -31.95 -2.99
CA MET A 210 9.31 -30.75 -3.23
C MET A 210 9.98 -30.31 -1.91
N PRO A 211 11.32 -30.25 -1.85
CA PRO A 211 12.02 -29.72 -0.69
C PRO A 211 11.57 -28.29 -0.42
N ASP A 212 11.70 -27.83 0.82
CA ASP A 212 11.47 -26.41 1.15
C ASP A 212 10.05 -25.90 0.79
N SER A 213 9.07 -26.78 0.58
CA SER A 213 7.69 -26.44 0.14
C SER A 213 6.93 -25.54 1.11
N ARG A 214 7.48 -25.32 2.30
CA ARG A 214 6.96 -24.44 3.34
C ARG A 214 7.87 -23.26 3.70
N GLU A 215 8.97 -23.01 2.97
CA GLU A 215 9.86 -21.86 3.22
C GLU A 215 9.18 -20.49 3.01
N GLY A 216 8.02 -20.46 2.35
CA GLY A 216 7.24 -19.25 2.13
C GLY A 216 6.90 -19.05 0.67
N PHE A 217 7.91 -18.78 -0.15
CA PHE A 217 7.81 -18.73 -1.60
C PHE A 217 8.76 -19.71 -2.28
N ALA A 218 8.28 -20.36 -3.32
CA ALA A 218 9.13 -21.05 -4.27
C ALA A 218 8.77 -20.66 -5.70
N ASN A 219 9.79 -20.55 -6.54
CA ASN A 219 9.63 -20.50 -7.99
C ASN A 219 10.24 -21.75 -8.60
N LEU A 220 9.49 -22.43 -9.46
CA LEU A 220 9.97 -23.59 -10.20
C LEU A 220 9.93 -23.29 -11.70
N GLU A 221 11.04 -23.51 -12.39
CA GLU A 221 11.04 -23.57 -13.85
C GLU A 221 10.45 -24.91 -14.29
N SER A 222 9.25 -24.90 -14.86
CA SER A 222 8.60 -26.10 -15.38
C SER A 222 8.99 -26.33 -16.85
N PRO A 223 9.34 -27.57 -17.25
CA PRO A 223 9.58 -27.90 -18.66
C PRO A 223 8.38 -27.63 -19.58
N THR A 224 7.17 -27.63 -19.03
CA THR A 224 5.91 -27.55 -19.81
C THR A 224 5.04 -26.35 -19.47
N HIS A 225 5.21 -25.77 -18.28
CA HIS A 225 4.35 -24.69 -17.75
C HIS A 225 5.07 -23.36 -17.54
N GLY A 226 6.34 -23.24 -17.96
CA GLY A 226 7.13 -22.04 -17.74
C GLY A 226 7.41 -21.80 -16.25
N ASN A 227 7.36 -20.55 -15.79
CA ASN A 227 7.58 -20.27 -14.37
C ASN A 227 6.32 -20.62 -13.54
N VAL A 228 6.50 -21.47 -12.53
CA VAL A 228 5.46 -21.89 -11.59
C VAL A 228 5.68 -21.17 -10.27
N LEU A 229 4.68 -20.40 -9.86
CA LEU A 229 4.59 -19.79 -8.54
C LEU A 229 4.09 -20.82 -7.54
N TRP A 230 4.82 -20.95 -6.44
CA TRP A 230 4.42 -21.68 -5.25
C TRP A 230 4.44 -20.75 -4.04
N ALA A 231 3.33 -20.67 -3.31
CA ALA A 231 3.26 -19.87 -2.08
C ALA A 231 2.64 -20.67 -0.94
N ALA A 232 3.37 -20.74 0.17
CA ALA A 232 2.85 -21.21 1.44
C ALA A 232 1.85 -20.20 1.99
N LEU A 233 0.62 -20.64 2.24
CA LEU A 233 -0.49 -19.82 2.73
C LEU A 233 -0.84 -20.14 4.20
N ASP A 234 -1.84 -19.41 4.70
CA ASP A 234 -2.48 -19.59 6.00
C ASP A 234 -3.11 -21.00 6.17
N HIS A 235 -3.28 -21.42 7.44
CA HIS A 235 -3.91 -22.69 7.81
C HIS A 235 -3.35 -23.93 7.07
N GLY A 236 -2.06 -23.94 6.73
CA GLY A 236 -1.42 -25.07 6.05
C GLY A 236 -1.79 -25.21 4.57
N ARG A 237 -2.41 -24.21 3.95
CA ARG A 237 -2.72 -24.22 2.52
C ARG A 237 -1.50 -23.82 1.70
N THR A 238 -1.57 -24.14 0.41
CA THR A 238 -0.59 -23.78 -0.60
C THR A 238 -1.30 -23.25 -1.83
N ARG A 239 -0.73 -22.19 -2.42
CA ARG A 239 -1.07 -21.71 -3.76
C ARG A 239 -0.09 -22.27 -4.77
N VAL A 240 -0.63 -22.80 -5.85
CA VAL A 240 0.10 -23.10 -7.08
C VAL A 240 -0.44 -22.21 -8.20
N GLY A 241 0.42 -21.68 -9.05
CA GLY A 241 -0.06 -21.03 -10.26
C GLY A 241 0.98 -20.84 -11.35
N PHE A 242 0.49 -20.76 -12.58
CA PHE A 242 1.29 -20.72 -13.79
C PHE A 242 0.50 -20.06 -14.93
N ALA A 243 1.22 -19.68 -15.99
CA ALA A 243 0.59 -19.20 -17.22
C ALA A 243 0.09 -20.39 -18.06
N LEU A 244 -1.10 -20.28 -18.64
CA LEU A 244 -1.60 -21.25 -19.60
C LEU A 244 -0.79 -21.10 -20.90
N SER A 245 -0.25 -22.22 -21.39
CA SER A 245 0.38 -22.25 -22.71
C SER A 245 -0.67 -22.06 -23.81
N ARG A 246 -0.22 -21.74 -25.03
CA ARG A 246 -1.11 -21.66 -26.19
C ARG A 246 -1.91 -22.96 -26.39
N ALA A 247 -1.28 -24.11 -26.23
CA ALA A 247 -1.93 -25.40 -26.35
C ALA A 247 -3.00 -25.61 -25.27
N MET A 248 -2.74 -25.19 -24.02
CA MET A 248 -3.74 -25.21 -22.96
C MET A 248 -4.91 -24.26 -23.25
N MET A 249 -4.64 -23.06 -23.76
CA MET A 249 -5.69 -22.11 -24.12
C MET A 249 -6.57 -22.63 -25.27
N GLU A 250 -5.98 -23.25 -26.29
CA GLU A 250 -6.72 -23.89 -27.39
C GLU A 250 -7.55 -25.08 -26.90
N ARG A 251 -7.06 -25.81 -25.89
CA ARG A 251 -7.75 -26.97 -25.31
C ARG A 251 -8.90 -26.59 -24.37
N TYR A 252 -8.69 -25.64 -23.47
CA TYR A 252 -9.61 -25.35 -22.35
C TYR A 252 -10.39 -24.03 -22.51
N GLY A 253 -9.89 -23.09 -23.30
CA GLY A 253 -10.50 -21.77 -23.42
C GLY A 253 -10.59 -21.04 -22.07
N GLU A 254 -11.79 -20.59 -21.69
CA GLU A 254 -12.08 -19.98 -20.37
C GLU A 254 -12.62 -20.98 -19.35
N ASN A 255 -12.92 -22.21 -19.77
CA ASN A 255 -13.77 -23.15 -19.02
C ASN A 255 -12.97 -24.34 -18.47
N MET A 256 -11.75 -24.10 -17.99
CA MET A 256 -10.98 -25.14 -17.31
C MET A 256 -11.69 -25.56 -16.02
N THR A 257 -11.94 -26.86 -15.88
CA THR A 257 -12.54 -27.46 -14.68
C THR A 257 -11.52 -27.55 -13.54
N GLN A 258 -12.00 -27.77 -12.31
CA GLN A 258 -11.14 -27.94 -11.15
C GLN A 258 -10.22 -29.15 -11.31
N GLU A 259 -10.75 -30.25 -11.81
CA GLU A 259 -10.03 -31.51 -12.03
C GLU A 259 -8.89 -31.30 -13.04
N GLN A 260 -9.16 -30.58 -14.13
CA GLN A 260 -8.14 -30.22 -15.11
C GLN A 260 -7.08 -29.28 -14.53
N ALA A 261 -7.47 -28.31 -13.68
CA ALA A 261 -6.54 -27.42 -13.02
C ALA A 261 -5.60 -28.17 -12.06
N VAL A 262 -6.11 -29.17 -11.34
CA VAL A 262 -5.32 -30.06 -10.50
C VAL A 262 -4.32 -30.85 -11.35
N GLU A 263 -4.76 -31.48 -12.44
CA GLU A 263 -3.88 -32.27 -13.31
C GLU A 263 -2.77 -31.41 -13.94
N GLU A 264 -3.10 -30.23 -14.46
CA GLU A 264 -2.08 -29.31 -15.01
C GLU A 264 -1.14 -28.80 -13.90
N ALA A 265 -1.61 -28.59 -12.67
CA ALA A 265 -0.72 -28.25 -11.54
C ALA A 265 0.25 -29.38 -11.18
N LYS A 266 -0.16 -30.65 -11.26
CA LYS A 266 0.72 -31.80 -11.07
C LYS A 266 1.80 -31.87 -12.14
N LEU A 267 1.44 -31.59 -13.39
CA LEU A 267 2.39 -31.52 -14.51
C LEU A 267 3.33 -30.32 -14.38
N ALA A 268 2.81 -29.18 -13.92
CA ALA A 268 3.58 -27.97 -13.70
C ALA A 268 4.68 -28.18 -12.66
N LEU A 269 4.42 -28.92 -11.58
CA LEU A 269 5.38 -29.14 -10.49
C LEU A 269 6.48 -30.16 -10.80
N LYS A 270 6.48 -30.81 -11.97
CA LYS A 270 7.54 -31.77 -12.31
C LYS A 270 8.93 -31.09 -12.26
N PRO A 271 9.94 -31.76 -11.67
CA PRO A 271 10.01 -33.21 -11.39
C PRO A 271 9.37 -33.69 -10.08
N PHE A 272 8.93 -32.79 -9.21
CA PHE A 272 8.37 -33.14 -7.91
C PHE A 272 6.96 -33.77 -8.03
N SER A 273 6.56 -34.53 -7.02
CA SER A 273 5.20 -35.02 -6.86
C SER A 273 4.29 -33.94 -6.27
N LEU A 274 3.01 -33.97 -6.65
CA LEU A 274 1.98 -33.09 -6.09
C LEU A 274 0.67 -33.83 -6.03
N GLU A 275 0.05 -33.85 -4.86
CA GLU A 275 -1.31 -34.34 -4.66
C GLU A 275 -2.11 -33.30 -3.89
N PHE A 276 -3.34 -33.04 -4.31
CA PHE A 276 -4.27 -32.18 -3.57
C PHE A 276 -5.16 -33.09 -2.71
N THR A 277 -5.05 -32.96 -1.39
CA THR A 277 -5.97 -33.63 -0.46
C THR A 277 -7.29 -32.87 -0.35
N CYS A 278 -7.24 -31.56 -0.63
CA CYS A 278 -8.42 -30.68 -0.69
C CYS A 278 -8.12 -29.49 -1.59
N VAL A 279 -9.08 -29.11 -2.45
CA VAL A 279 -9.04 -27.85 -3.20
C VAL A 279 -10.03 -26.88 -2.56
N ASP A 280 -9.52 -25.77 -2.06
CA ASP A 280 -10.34 -24.73 -1.42
C ASP A 280 -10.87 -23.73 -2.47
N TRP A 281 -10.08 -23.45 -3.51
CA TRP A 281 -10.40 -22.47 -4.54
C TRP A 281 -9.52 -22.63 -5.79
N TYR A 282 -10.06 -22.29 -6.97
CA TYR A 282 -9.26 -22.15 -8.18
C TYR A 282 -9.85 -21.08 -9.12
N THR A 283 -9.03 -20.54 -10.02
CA THR A 283 -9.48 -19.63 -11.07
C THR A 283 -8.55 -19.69 -12.29
N VAL A 284 -9.14 -19.49 -13.47
CA VAL A 284 -8.42 -19.00 -14.64
C VAL A 284 -8.81 -17.55 -14.84
N TYR A 285 -7.85 -16.67 -15.07
CA TYR A 285 -8.15 -15.26 -15.32
C TYR A 285 -7.31 -14.69 -16.46
N ASN A 286 -7.90 -13.73 -17.17
CA ASN A 286 -7.27 -13.00 -18.27
C ASN A 286 -6.43 -11.85 -17.70
N VAL A 287 -5.20 -11.71 -18.17
CA VAL A 287 -4.33 -10.58 -17.81
C VAL A 287 -4.81 -9.33 -18.56
N ARG A 288 -5.25 -8.33 -17.80
CA ARG A 288 -5.76 -7.05 -18.32
C ARG A 288 -5.07 -5.89 -17.63
N HIS A 289 -4.53 -4.98 -18.43
CA HIS A 289 -4.01 -3.72 -17.96
C HIS A 289 -5.08 -2.64 -18.15
N SER A 290 -5.30 -1.83 -17.13
CA SER A 290 -6.12 -0.63 -17.27
C SER A 290 -5.57 0.48 -16.40
N LEU A 291 -5.75 1.73 -16.84
CA LEU A 291 -5.39 2.91 -16.08
C LEU A 291 -6.40 4.03 -16.38
N ALA A 292 -7.08 4.48 -15.32
CA ALA A 292 -7.96 5.63 -15.34
C ALA A 292 -7.17 6.91 -15.63
N GLU A 293 -7.79 7.82 -16.39
CA GLU A 293 -7.18 9.10 -16.74
C GLU A 293 -6.96 9.99 -15.51
N THR A 294 -7.91 9.99 -14.57
CA THR A 294 -7.81 10.65 -13.27
C THR A 294 -8.38 9.75 -12.17
N PHE A 295 -7.89 9.90 -10.94
CA PHE A 295 -8.41 9.19 -9.77
C PHE A 295 -9.36 10.07 -8.94
N VAL A 296 -9.49 11.35 -9.30
CA VAL A 296 -10.39 12.33 -8.67
C VAL A 296 -11.11 13.09 -9.78
N LYS A 297 -12.44 13.17 -9.67
CA LYS A 297 -13.29 14.02 -10.49
C LYS A 297 -14.42 14.56 -9.61
N ASP A 298 -14.39 15.86 -9.34
CA ASP A 298 -15.33 16.52 -8.44
C ASP A 298 -15.38 15.82 -7.06
N ARG A 299 -16.55 15.31 -6.67
CA ARG A 299 -16.77 14.56 -5.42
C ARG A 299 -16.66 13.03 -5.57
N ILE A 300 -16.16 12.56 -6.71
CA ILE A 300 -15.96 11.13 -7.00
C ILE A 300 -14.47 10.82 -7.03
N LEU A 301 -14.06 9.84 -6.23
CA LEU A 301 -12.70 9.34 -6.18
C LEU A 301 -12.69 7.85 -6.52
N LEU A 302 -11.61 7.36 -7.11
CA LEU A 302 -11.42 5.95 -7.43
C LEU A 302 -10.24 5.40 -6.62
N ALA A 303 -10.26 4.09 -6.30
CA ALA A 303 -9.14 3.42 -5.62
C ALA A 303 -8.96 1.97 -6.08
N GLY A 304 -7.71 1.48 -6.06
CA GLY A 304 -7.37 0.10 -6.41
C GLY A 304 -7.72 -0.23 -7.86
N ASP A 305 -8.27 -1.42 -8.09
CA ASP A 305 -8.63 -1.93 -9.42
C ASP A 305 -9.62 -1.03 -10.20
N ALA A 306 -10.35 -0.14 -9.53
CA ALA A 306 -11.18 0.87 -10.20
C ALA A 306 -10.34 1.95 -10.90
N CYS A 307 -9.15 2.24 -10.37
CA CYS A 307 -8.16 3.14 -10.95
C CYS A 307 -7.23 2.44 -11.94
N HIS A 308 -6.68 1.30 -11.55
CA HIS A 308 -5.65 0.62 -12.32
C HIS A 308 -5.72 -0.88 -12.11
N SER A 309 -5.58 -1.66 -13.17
CA SER A 309 -5.52 -3.11 -13.10
C SER A 309 -4.30 -3.62 -13.85
N HIS A 310 -3.75 -4.74 -13.42
CA HIS A 310 -2.60 -5.39 -14.04
C HIS A 310 -2.60 -6.90 -13.70
N SER A 311 -1.59 -7.66 -14.12
CA SER A 311 -1.50 -9.10 -13.83
C SER A 311 -1.28 -9.38 -12.32
N SER A 312 -1.52 -10.63 -11.90
CA SER A 312 -1.16 -11.07 -10.54
C SER A 312 0.28 -11.62 -10.43
N GLY A 313 1.11 -11.45 -11.45
CA GLY A 313 2.51 -11.92 -11.55
C GLY A 313 3.34 -11.70 -10.33
N THR A 314 3.41 -10.43 -10.01
CA THR A 314 4.28 -9.91 -8.98
C THR A 314 3.50 -9.60 -7.70
N ALA A 315 2.29 -10.16 -7.57
CA ALA A 315 1.38 -9.98 -6.43
C ALA A 315 1.10 -8.52 -6.04
N GLN A 316 1.11 -7.58 -7.01
CA GLN A 316 1.05 -6.15 -6.71
C GLN A 316 -0.35 -5.61 -6.44
N GLY A 317 -1.43 -6.25 -6.92
CA GLY A 317 -2.75 -5.59 -7.01
C GLY A 317 -3.27 -5.08 -5.66
N MET A 318 -3.33 -5.96 -4.66
CA MET A 318 -3.73 -5.57 -3.30
C MET A 318 -2.73 -4.60 -2.66
N ASN A 319 -1.42 -4.80 -2.86
CA ASN A 319 -0.39 -3.93 -2.30
C ASN A 319 -0.53 -2.49 -2.82
N THR A 320 -0.63 -2.31 -4.14
CA THR A 320 -0.85 -0.99 -4.75
C THR A 320 -2.17 -0.36 -4.30
N GLY A 321 -3.23 -1.16 -4.15
CA GLY A 321 -4.51 -0.69 -3.62
C GLY A 321 -4.44 -0.21 -2.16
N VAL A 322 -3.62 -0.84 -1.31
CA VAL A 322 -3.35 -0.35 0.06
C VAL A 322 -2.61 0.99 0.00
N HIS A 323 -1.61 1.13 -0.88
CA HIS A 323 -0.92 2.40 -1.08
C HIS A 323 -1.88 3.53 -1.52
N ASP A 324 -2.83 3.22 -2.41
CA ASP A 324 -3.85 4.20 -2.83
C ASP A 324 -4.71 4.63 -1.64
N THR A 325 -5.19 3.66 -0.87
CA THR A 325 -6.04 3.89 0.30
C THR A 325 -5.35 4.76 1.34
N VAL A 326 -4.13 4.41 1.71
CA VAL A 326 -3.37 5.13 2.74
C VAL A 326 -3.00 6.53 2.26
N ASN A 327 -2.77 6.72 0.97
CA ASN A 327 -2.55 8.05 0.39
C ASN A 327 -3.84 8.90 0.35
N LEU A 328 -4.99 8.29 0.09
CA LEU A 328 -6.27 8.97 -0.10
C LEU A 328 -6.95 9.36 1.23
N THR A 329 -7.03 8.43 2.18
CA THR A 329 -7.90 8.55 3.36
C THR A 329 -7.61 9.78 4.23
N TRP A 330 -6.34 10.08 4.53
CA TRP A 330 -6.00 11.26 5.33
C TRP A 330 -6.29 12.58 4.59
N LYS A 331 -6.14 12.58 3.27
CA LYS A 331 -6.43 13.74 2.41
C LYS A 331 -7.91 14.05 2.45
N LEU A 332 -8.74 13.04 2.21
CA LEU A 332 -10.19 13.16 2.20
C LEU A 332 -10.72 13.52 3.60
N ALA A 333 -10.21 12.88 4.64
CA ALA A 333 -10.60 13.19 6.01
C ALA A 333 -10.29 14.64 6.40
N GLY A 334 -9.09 15.14 6.09
CA GLY A 334 -8.75 16.54 6.39
C GLY A 334 -9.53 17.54 5.54
N VAL A 335 -9.90 17.21 4.29
CA VAL A 335 -10.83 18.05 3.50
C VAL A 335 -12.22 18.12 4.15
N LEU A 336 -12.77 16.97 4.55
CA LEU A 336 -14.08 16.90 5.19
C LEU A 336 -14.11 17.61 6.56
N LYS A 337 -12.99 17.63 7.28
CA LYS A 337 -12.83 18.39 8.53
C LYS A 337 -12.58 19.89 8.32
N GLY A 338 -12.47 20.36 7.08
CA GLY A 338 -12.16 21.75 6.78
C GLY A 338 -10.70 22.14 7.08
N TRP A 339 -9.79 21.17 7.21
CA TRP A 339 -8.37 21.44 7.43
C TRP A 339 -7.64 21.80 6.14
N TYR A 340 -8.09 21.27 5.00
CA TYR A 340 -7.35 21.34 3.73
C TYR A 340 -8.15 21.99 2.61
N ARG A 341 -7.46 22.74 1.75
CA ARG A 341 -7.98 23.15 0.44
C ARG A 341 -8.17 21.94 -0.46
N ALA A 342 -9.42 21.57 -0.75
CA ALA A 342 -9.78 20.34 -1.44
C ALA A 342 -9.12 20.20 -2.82
N GLU A 343 -9.20 21.25 -3.63
CA GLU A 343 -8.62 21.34 -4.96
C GLU A 343 -7.08 21.23 -4.96
N THR A 344 -6.45 21.64 -3.85
CA THR A 344 -4.99 21.53 -3.69
C THR A 344 -4.59 20.12 -3.26
N VAL A 345 -5.20 19.60 -2.20
CA VAL A 345 -4.78 18.34 -1.58
C VAL A 345 -5.30 17.13 -2.33
N LEU A 346 -6.56 17.08 -2.76
CA LEU A 346 -7.10 15.92 -3.49
C LEU A 346 -6.48 15.79 -4.89
N ALA A 347 -6.13 16.90 -5.55
CA ALA A 347 -5.41 16.85 -6.83
C ALA A 347 -4.05 16.13 -6.71
N THR A 348 -3.44 16.11 -5.52
CA THR A 348 -2.20 15.36 -5.30
C THR A 348 -2.42 13.85 -5.40
N TYR A 349 -3.61 13.31 -5.11
CA TYR A 349 -3.86 11.87 -5.15
C TYR A 349 -3.63 11.30 -6.56
N THR A 350 -4.25 11.88 -7.58
CA THR A 350 -4.00 11.52 -8.98
C THR A 350 -2.53 11.73 -9.35
N ARG A 351 -1.95 12.90 -9.01
CA ARG A 351 -0.56 13.27 -9.36
C ARG A 351 0.49 12.34 -8.73
N GLU A 352 0.19 11.76 -7.58
CA GLU A 352 1.09 10.86 -6.85
C GLU A 352 0.91 9.40 -7.25
N ARG A 353 -0.33 8.92 -7.30
CA ARG A 353 -0.63 7.49 -7.45
C ARG A 353 -0.68 7.02 -8.89
N ARG A 354 -1.17 7.86 -9.81
CA ARG A 354 -1.31 7.47 -11.22
C ARG A 354 0.05 7.20 -11.90
N PRO A 355 1.12 8.01 -11.71
CA PRO A 355 2.43 7.68 -12.29
C PRO A 355 3.03 6.37 -11.74
N VAL A 356 2.81 6.09 -10.46
CA VAL A 356 3.24 4.82 -9.83
C VAL A 356 2.49 3.63 -10.45
N ALA A 357 1.17 3.74 -10.62
CA ALA A 357 0.36 2.72 -11.27
C ALA A 357 0.76 2.50 -12.74
N GLN A 358 1.06 3.58 -13.48
CA GLN A 358 1.58 3.48 -14.85
C GLN A 358 2.91 2.72 -14.90
N HIS A 359 3.88 3.10 -14.05
CA HIS A 359 5.17 2.43 -14.01
C HIS A 359 5.03 0.94 -13.67
N LEU A 360 4.14 0.61 -12.72
CA LEU A 360 3.81 -0.77 -12.40
C LEU A 360 3.24 -1.52 -13.61
N ILE A 361 2.31 -0.93 -14.35
CA ILE A 361 1.73 -1.54 -15.56
C ILE A 361 2.82 -1.79 -16.61
N ASP A 362 3.73 -0.83 -16.83
CA ASP A 362 4.79 -0.95 -17.82
C ASP A 362 5.76 -2.10 -17.47
N LEU A 363 6.13 -2.22 -16.19
CA LEU A 363 6.92 -3.35 -15.67
C LEU A 363 6.14 -4.67 -15.81
N ASP A 364 4.87 -4.68 -15.43
CA ASP A 364 4.03 -5.89 -15.43
C ASP A 364 3.76 -6.43 -16.84
N LYS A 365 3.67 -5.57 -17.87
CA LYS A 365 3.63 -6.01 -19.27
C LYS A 365 4.87 -6.83 -19.63
N THR A 366 6.03 -6.36 -19.22
CA THR A 366 7.32 -7.03 -19.47
C THR A 366 7.42 -8.33 -18.69
N PHE A 367 7.11 -8.30 -17.38
CA PHE A 367 7.09 -9.49 -16.53
C PHE A 367 6.11 -10.54 -17.02
N SER A 368 4.90 -10.14 -17.41
CA SER A 368 3.87 -11.08 -17.88
C SER A 368 4.31 -11.83 -19.14
N ALA A 369 4.98 -11.13 -20.07
CA ALA A 369 5.54 -11.76 -21.26
C ALA A 369 6.64 -12.77 -20.89
N LEU A 370 7.58 -12.38 -20.04
CA LEU A 370 8.71 -13.23 -19.61
C LEU A 370 8.26 -14.46 -18.81
N ILE A 371 7.32 -14.30 -17.86
CA ILE A 371 6.71 -15.39 -17.09
C ILE A 371 6.02 -16.40 -18.03
N SER A 372 5.40 -15.90 -19.09
CA SER A 372 4.75 -16.72 -20.11
C SER A 372 5.74 -17.29 -21.15
N GLY A 373 7.06 -17.16 -20.92
CA GLY A 373 8.12 -17.70 -21.78
C GLY A 373 8.42 -16.89 -23.05
N THR A 374 7.88 -15.67 -23.17
CA THR A 374 8.08 -14.81 -24.35
C THR A 374 9.05 -13.68 -24.02
N VAL A 375 10.15 -13.56 -24.80
CA VAL A 375 11.05 -12.40 -24.73
C VAL A 375 10.48 -11.25 -25.56
N PRO A 376 10.14 -10.10 -24.95
CA PRO A 376 9.69 -8.91 -25.66
C PRO A 376 10.71 -8.42 -26.69
N PRO A 377 10.29 -7.91 -27.86
CA PRO A 377 11.19 -7.47 -28.93
C PRO A 377 12.27 -6.48 -28.46
N GLU A 378 11.92 -5.55 -27.58
CA GLU A 378 12.79 -4.52 -27.00
C GLU A 378 13.93 -5.09 -26.14
N LEU A 379 13.77 -6.30 -25.58
CA LEU A 379 14.80 -7.00 -24.81
C LEU A 379 15.64 -7.95 -25.67
N ARG A 380 15.32 -8.09 -26.96
CA ARG A 380 16.14 -8.82 -27.93
C ARG A 380 17.25 -7.89 -28.40
N THR A 381 18.33 -7.78 -27.63
CA THR A 381 19.49 -6.96 -28.02
C THR A 381 19.98 -7.33 -29.42
N ALA A 382 20.24 -6.32 -30.26
CA ALA A 382 20.74 -6.45 -31.62
C ALA A 382 22.18 -7.02 -31.74
N ALA A 383 22.78 -7.51 -30.64
CA ALA A 383 24.14 -8.03 -30.61
C ALA A 383 24.16 -9.57 -30.50
N ALA A 384 24.22 -10.21 -31.67
CA ALA A 384 24.99 -11.41 -31.99
C ALA A 384 25.30 -12.44 -30.87
N SER A 385 24.31 -13.22 -30.45
CA SER A 385 24.54 -14.61 -30.09
C SER A 385 23.53 -15.48 -30.84
N SER A 386 23.93 -16.68 -31.25
CA SER A 386 23.07 -17.64 -31.97
C SER A 386 21.97 -18.24 -31.09
N THR A 387 21.86 -17.81 -29.83
CA THR A 387 20.90 -18.35 -28.84
C THR A 387 20.07 -17.20 -28.27
N PRO A 388 18.74 -17.22 -28.41
CA PRO A 388 17.88 -16.21 -27.80
C PRO A 388 18.07 -16.21 -26.27
N PRO A 389 18.01 -15.02 -25.62
CA PRO A 389 18.20 -14.92 -24.17
C PRO A 389 17.11 -15.69 -23.43
N ASP A 390 17.48 -16.31 -22.31
CA ASP A 390 16.58 -17.10 -21.48
C ASP A 390 15.53 -16.20 -20.79
N PRO A 391 14.21 -16.40 -21.03
CA PRO A 391 13.16 -15.60 -20.39
C PRO A 391 13.21 -15.64 -18.86
N GLY A 392 13.57 -16.77 -18.27
CA GLY A 392 13.67 -16.93 -16.82
C GLY A 392 14.78 -16.08 -16.20
N ALA A 393 15.97 -16.11 -16.80
CA ALA A 393 17.10 -15.27 -16.41
C ALA A 393 16.80 -13.77 -16.57
N LEU A 394 16.17 -13.37 -17.68
CA LEU A 394 15.76 -11.97 -17.87
C LEU A 394 14.71 -11.53 -16.84
N PHE A 395 13.73 -12.39 -16.54
CA PHE A 395 12.73 -12.12 -15.51
C PHE A 395 13.38 -11.91 -14.15
N ALA A 396 14.28 -12.81 -13.74
CA ALA A 396 14.99 -12.71 -12.46
C ALA A 396 15.81 -11.41 -12.37
N LYS A 397 16.58 -11.09 -13.41
CA LYS A 397 17.37 -9.85 -13.45
C LYS A 397 16.49 -8.62 -13.35
N MET A 398 15.39 -8.55 -14.10
CA MET A 398 14.49 -7.39 -14.04
C MET A 398 13.77 -7.28 -12.69
N LEU A 399 13.43 -8.42 -12.06
CA LEU A 399 12.89 -8.43 -10.71
C LEU A 399 13.91 -7.86 -9.70
N GLU A 400 15.18 -8.24 -9.82
CA GLU A 400 16.30 -7.74 -9.02
C GLU A 400 16.53 -6.23 -9.23
N ASP A 401 16.63 -5.79 -10.49
CA ASP A 401 16.84 -4.37 -10.85
C ASP A 401 15.69 -3.46 -10.34
N ASN A 402 14.49 -4.01 -10.17
CA ASN A 402 13.30 -3.29 -9.72
C ASN A 402 12.81 -3.72 -8.33
N VAL A 403 13.64 -4.41 -7.55
CA VAL A 403 13.21 -5.08 -6.31
C VAL A 403 12.63 -4.10 -5.29
N GLN A 404 13.25 -2.92 -5.14
CA GLN A 404 12.81 -1.87 -4.21
C GLN A 404 11.39 -1.38 -4.57
N PHE A 405 11.10 -1.22 -5.86
CA PHE A 405 9.76 -0.87 -6.32
C PHE A 405 8.75 -1.99 -6.02
N ASN A 406 9.11 -3.24 -6.33
CA ASN A 406 8.24 -4.40 -6.12
C ASN A 406 7.87 -4.64 -4.64
N ILE A 407 8.77 -4.36 -3.70
CA ILE A 407 8.47 -4.45 -2.25
C ILE A 407 7.86 -3.15 -1.68
N GLY A 408 7.63 -2.15 -2.54
CA GLY A 408 6.96 -0.88 -2.23
C GLY A 408 7.87 0.22 -1.64
N PHE A 409 9.15 -0.05 -1.38
CA PHE A 409 10.09 0.93 -0.82
C PHE A 409 10.61 1.94 -1.85
N GLY A 410 10.65 1.55 -3.12
CA GLY A 410 11.11 2.39 -4.24
C GLY A 410 10.06 3.39 -4.74
N ILE A 411 8.86 3.43 -4.14
CA ILE A 411 7.83 4.39 -4.50
C ILE A 411 8.23 5.78 -4.02
N ARG A 412 8.33 6.71 -4.98
CA ARG A 412 8.64 8.12 -4.76
C ARG A 412 7.60 9.00 -5.42
N TYR A 413 7.15 10.02 -4.70
CA TYR A 413 6.27 11.04 -5.24
C TYR A 413 7.05 12.26 -5.74
N GLY A 414 6.63 12.77 -6.90
CA GLY A 414 7.16 14.02 -7.45
C GLY A 414 6.76 15.24 -6.62
N GLU A 415 7.44 16.36 -6.87
CA GLU A 415 7.18 17.63 -6.21
C GLU A 415 5.75 18.10 -6.41
N ASN A 416 5.16 18.61 -5.33
CA ASN A 416 3.83 19.19 -5.35
C ASN A 416 3.56 20.03 -4.08
N ALA A 417 2.29 20.37 -3.82
CA ALA A 417 1.90 21.14 -2.62
C ALA A 417 2.32 20.46 -1.30
N LEU A 418 2.38 19.12 -1.26
CA LEU A 418 2.72 18.30 -0.09
C LEU A 418 4.16 17.77 -0.10
N ASN A 419 4.81 17.72 -1.27
CA ASN A 419 6.20 17.25 -1.41
C ASN A 419 7.04 18.42 -1.89
N VAL A 420 7.71 19.10 -0.96
CA VAL A 420 8.49 20.31 -1.22
C VAL A 420 9.98 19.99 -1.04
N PRO A 421 10.87 20.42 -1.95
CA PRO A 421 12.31 20.19 -1.84
C PRO A 421 12.84 20.46 -0.43
N THR A 422 13.54 19.47 0.12
CA THR A 422 14.08 19.54 1.47
C THR A 422 15.29 20.47 1.51
N LYS A 423 15.38 21.26 2.58
CA LYS A 423 16.50 22.17 2.89
C LYS A 423 17.48 21.59 3.91
N ALA A 424 17.11 20.47 4.54
CA ALA A 424 17.92 19.72 5.48
C ALA A 424 17.65 18.21 5.34
N GLY A 425 18.50 17.38 5.96
CA GLY A 425 18.37 15.93 5.89
C GLY A 425 18.91 15.33 4.59
N THR A 426 19.00 14.01 4.55
CA THR A 426 19.38 13.25 3.34
C THR A 426 18.19 12.56 2.68
N VAL A 427 17.05 12.47 3.37
CA VAL A 427 15.82 11.87 2.84
C VAL A 427 15.07 12.92 2.02
N PRO A 428 14.95 12.78 0.68
CA PRO A 428 14.27 13.78 -0.14
C PRO A 428 12.75 13.74 0.09
N CYS A 429 12.07 14.83 -0.23
CA CYS A 429 10.61 14.86 -0.20
C CYS A 429 10.01 13.81 -1.16
N GLY A 430 8.81 13.33 -0.82
CA GLY A 430 8.10 12.30 -1.57
C GLY A 430 8.63 10.87 -1.35
N TRP A 431 9.67 10.68 -0.55
CA TRP A 431 10.14 9.36 -0.12
C TRP A 431 9.50 8.91 1.18
N ARG A 432 9.40 7.59 1.37
CA ARG A 432 9.06 6.98 2.66
C ARG A 432 10.01 7.48 3.75
N ALA A 433 9.45 7.89 4.89
CA ALA A 433 10.22 8.22 6.08
C ALA A 433 10.86 6.95 6.68
N PRO A 434 12.18 6.92 6.94
CA PRO A 434 12.84 5.75 7.53
C PRO A 434 12.21 5.32 8.86
N ASP A 435 12.09 4.00 9.07
CA ASP A 435 11.75 3.47 10.38
C ASP A 435 13.04 3.22 11.17
N VAL A 436 13.12 3.79 12.37
CA VAL A 436 14.34 3.83 13.19
C VAL A 436 13.97 3.56 14.64
N LEU A 437 14.94 3.13 15.45
CA LEU A 437 14.73 2.91 16.88
C LEU A 437 14.99 4.20 17.66
N VAL A 438 14.10 4.50 18.60
CA VAL A 438 14.22 5.62 19.53
C VAL A 438 13.78 5.16 20.93
N HIS A 439 14.28 5.81 21.98
CA HIS A 439 13.97 5.43 23.36
C HIS A 439 13.06 6.48 24.01
N GLY A 440 11.98 6.05 24.64
CA GLY A 440 11.21 6.92 25.52
C GLY A 440 12.02 7.29 26.78
N PRO A 441 11.60 8.32 27.54
CA PRO A 441 12.29 8.69 28.78
C PRO A 441 12.38 7.55 29.78
N GLY A 442 13.61 7.20 30.18
CA GLY A 442 13.89 6.09 31.09
C GLY A 442 13.66 4.69 30.50
N ALA A 443 13.29 4.57 29.22
CA ALA A 443 13.02 3.29 28.59
C ALA A 443 14.30 2.50 28.31
N LYS A 444 14.34 1.24 28.74
CA LYS A 444 15.43 0.30 28.40
C LYS A 444 15.25 -0.36 27.03
N ILE A 445 14.01 -0.43 26.56
CA ILE A 445 13.65 -1.07 25.30
C ILE A 445 13.31 0.04 24.30
N PRO A 446 13.95 0.07 23.12
CA PRO A 446 13.59 1.04 22.10
C PRO A 446 12.20 0.77 21.54
N THR A 447 11.57 1.82 21.02
CA THR A 447 10.39 1.73 20.17
C THR A 447 10.72 2.15 18.75
N ARG A 448 9.92 1.70 17.79
CA ARG A 448 10.04 2.11 16.39
C ARG A 448 9.47 3.52 16.23
N LEU A 449 10.15 4.37 15.47
CA LEU A 449 9.65 5.70 15.16
C LEU A 449 8.33 5.63 14.40
N HIS A 450 8.10 4.60 13.57
CA HIS A 450 6.79 4.41 12.94
C HIS A 450 5.68 4.14 13.95
N THR A 451 5.97 3.49 15.09
CA THR A 451 4.99 3.32 16.18
C THR A 451 4.66 4.66 16.84
N VAL A 452 5.68 5.51 17.06
CA VAL A 452 5.51 6.88 17.59
C VAL A 452 4.69 7.74 16.63
N LEU A 453 4.99 7.61 15.33
CA LEU A 453 4.37 8.38 14.26
C LEU A 453 3.12 7.72 13.68
N LYS A 454 2.37 6.97 14.50
CA LYS A 454 1.17 6.25 14.08
C LYS A 454 0.25 7.11 13.20
N ASN A 455 -0.23 6.56 12.09
CA ASN A 455 -1.16 7.25 11.21
C ASN A 455 -2.54 7.36 11.87
N VAL A 456 -2.85 8.58 12.31
CA VAL A 456 -4.14 9.00 12.86
C VAL A 456 -4.73 10.18 12.06
N GLY A 457 -4.25 10.39 10.81
CA GLY A 457 -4.72 11.45 9.92
C GLY A 457 -4.06 12.82 10.10
N VAL A 458 -3.07 12.94 11.00
CA VAL A 458 -2.36 14.21 11.30
C VAL A 458 -0.91 14.17 10.81
N PHE A 459 -0.38 15.33 10.42
CA PHE A 459 1.04 15.46 10.08
C PHE A 459 1.90 15.28 11.33
N SER A 460 3.14 14.82 11.14
CA SER A 460 4.13 14.75 12.21
C SER A 460 5.30 15.65 11.90
N VAL A 461 5.60 16.58 12.80
CA VAL A 461 6.80 17.42 12.74
C VAL A 461 7.79 16.86 13.75
N VAL A 462 8.82 16.20 13.23
CA VAL A 462 9.89 15.58 14.02
C VAL A 462 11.05 16.56 14.12
N VAL A 463 11.27 17.08 15.31
CA VAL A 463 12.40 17.95 15.64
C VAL A 463 13.57 17.08 16.08
N PHE A 464 14.49 16.82 15.16
CA PHE A 464 15.79 16.23 15.46
C PHE A 464 16.67 17.31 16.09
N ALA A 465 16.66 17.36 17.43
CA ALA A 465 17.32 18.41 18.18
C ALA A 465 18.85 18.31 18.14
N GLY A 466 19.43 17.19 17.69
CA GLY A 466 20.88 16.99 17.71
C GLY A 466 21.43 16.92 19.14
N ASP A 467 22.67 17.37 19.31
CA ASP A 467 23.32 17.57 20.61
C ASP A 467 22.92 18.94 21.16
N PRO A 468 22.13 19.01 22.25
CA PRO A 468 21.65 20.28 22.80
C PRO A 468 22.76 21.28 23.16
N LEU A 469 23.97 20.82 23.49
CA LEU A 469 25.11 21.71 23.75
C LEU A 469 25.50 22.56 22.52
N ARG A 470 25.11 22.14 21.33
CA ARG A 470 25.46 22.76 20.05
C ARG A 470 24.25 23.41 19.38
N THR A 471 23.05 22.91 19.65
CA THR A 471 21.81 23.29 18.95
C THR A 471 20.83 24.11 19.79
N ALA A 472 21.08 24.34 21.09
CA ALA A 472 20.16 25.02 22.00
C ALA A 472 19.59 26.34 21.45
N ASP A 473 20.42 27.17 20.80
CA ASP A 473 19.96 28.44 20.24
C ASP A 473 18.98 28.25 19.08
N GLY A 474 19.20 27.24 18.22
CA GLY A 474 18.28 26.91 17.14
C GLY A 474 16.95 26.34 17.63
N VAL A 475 17.02 25.46 18.63
CA VAL A 475 15.83 24.92 19.33
C VAL A 475 15.03 26.06 19.97
N ARG A 476 15.70 26.99 20.66
CA ARG A 476 15.05 28.16 21.29
C ARG A 476 14.36 29.05 20.27
N ARG A 477 15.02 29.38 19.16
CA ARG A 477 14.40 30.19 18.09
C ARG A 477 13.19 29.51 17.47
N LEU A 478 13.26 28.20 17.22
CA LEU A 478 12.09 27.45 16.74
C LEU A 478 10.94 27.51 17.76
N ARG A 479 11.25 27.39 19.06
CA ARG A 479 10.25 27.52 20.13
C ARG A 479 9.65 28.91 20.18
N GLU A 480 10.47 29.96 20.12
CA GLU A 480 10.02 31.36 20.07
C GLU A 480 9.14 31.63 18.84
N TYR A 481 9.46 31.06 17.67
CA TYR A 481 8.62 31.16 16.48
C TYR A 481 7.25 30.49 16.68
N LEU A 482 7.23 29.27 17.24
CA LEU A 482 6.00 28.51 17.46
C LEU A 482 5.16 29.07 18.61
N ASP A 483 5.77 29.66 19.65
CA ASP A 483 5.07 30.30 20.77
C ASP A 483 4.67 31.74 20.49
N GLY A 484 5.46 32.49 19.73
CA GLY A 484 5.31 33.94 19.62
C GLY A 484 3.96 34.39 19.08
N ASP A 485 3.35 35.39 19.73
CA ASP A 485 2.03 35.96 19.38
C ASP A 485 2.08 36.96 18.22
N ASN A 486 3.06 36.82 17.32
CA ASN A 486 3.31 37.82 16.30
C ASN A 486 2.17 37.78 15.26
N VAL A 487 1.21 38.69 15.41
CA VAL A 487 -0.05 38.81 14.63
C VAL A 487 0.19 38.90 13.12
N ASN A 488 1.40 39.29 12.69
CA ASN A 488 1.79 39.36 11.27
C ASN A 488 2.30 38.02 10.70
N ASN A 489 2.45 36.98 11.53
CA ASN A 489 2.96 35.68 11.11
C ASN A 489 1.80 34.75 10.70
N SER A 490 1.16 35.07 9.57
CA SER A 490 0.03 34.32 8.97
C SER A 490 0.31 32.83 8.71
N THR A 491 1.57 32.40 8.82
CA THR A 491 2.01 31.02 8.68
C THR A 491 1.93 30.21 9.98
N LYS A 492 1.77 30.85 11.16
CA LYS A 492 1.59 30.18 12.46
C LYS A 492 0.16 29.68 12.68
N THR A 493 -0.86 30.37 12.17
CA THR A 493 -2.28 29.99 12.34
C THR A 493 -2.59 28.59 11.81
N HIS A 494 -1.74 28.08 10.94
CA HIS A 494 -1.84 26.75 10.36
C HIS A 494 -1.19 25.64 11.23
N LEU A 495 -0.49 25.97 12.30
CA LEU A 495 0.21 25.00 13.15
C LEU A 495 -0.59 24.73 14.43
N ASP A 496 -1.78 24.12 14.29
CA ASP A 496 -2.59 23.69 15.44
C ASP A 496 -2.34 22.23 15.84
N HIS A 497 -2.76 21.89 17.05
CA HIS A 497 -2.61 20.53 17.59
C HIS A 497 -3.60 19.51 17.00
N GLU A 498 -4.63 19.96 16.27
CA GLU A 498 -5.61 19.06 15.65
C GLU A 498 -5.07 18.46 14.35
N THR A 499 -4.26 19.22 13.62
CA THR A 499 -3.70 18.85 12.31
C THR A 499 -2.25 18.36 12.39
N ILE A 500 -1.52 18.71 13.46
CA ILE A 500 -0.09 18.45 13.61
C ILE A 500 0.26 17.86 14.97
N ARG A 501 1.00 16.74 14.93
CA ARG A 501 1.73 16.16 16.06
C ARG A 501 3.18 16.63 16.04
N LEU A 502 3.65 17.21 17.14
CA LEU A 502 5.06 17.51 17.36
C LEU A 502 5.75 16.34 18.08
N VAL A 503 6.98 16.02 17.67
CA VAL A 503 7.83 15.01 18.33
C VAL A 503 9.26 15.54 18.40
N THR A 504 9.93 15.35 19.54
CA THR A 504 11.33 15.72 19.71
C THR A 504 12.21 14.47 19.78
N VAL A 505 13.29 14.44 19.00
CA VAL A 505 14.31 13.38 19.03
C VAL A 505 15.65 14.01 19.39
N ILE A 506 16.23 13.64 20.53
CA ILE A 506 17.47 14.22 21.07
C ILE A 506 18.61 13.21 20.91
N ALA A 507 19.78 13.65 20.46
CA ALA A 507 20.95 12.77 20.36
C ALA A 507 21.49 12.40 21.75
N GLY A 508 21.84 11.12 21.90
CA GLY A 508 22.29 10.54 23.16
C GLY A 508 21.17 10.40 24.19
N ASN A 509 21.53 9.95 25.38
CA ASN A 509 20.61 9.83 26.52
C ASN A 509 20.66 11.10 27.38
N LYS A 510 19.53 11.58 27.90
CA LYS A 510 19.45 12.73 28.81
C LYS A 510 18.54 12.42 30.00
N PRO A 511 18.83 12.95 31.20
CA PRO A 511 17.97 12.76 32.38
C PRO A 511 16.55 13.32 32.18
N GLN A 512 16.44 14.50 31.56
CA GLN A 512 15.18 15.18 31.28
C GLN A 512 15.34 16.05 30.02
N ALA A 513 14.31 16.05 29.15
CA ALA A 513 14.40 16.66 27.82
C ALA A 513 14.43 18.19 27.84
N ASP A 514 13.56 18.83 28.59
CA ASP A 514 13.42 20.29 28.64
C ASP A 514 14.64 20.96 29.28
N GLU A 515 15.20 20.34 30.33
CA GLU A 515 16.45 20.72 30.97
C GLU A 515 17.63 20.60 29.99
N ALA A 516 17.70 19.49 29.25
CA ALA A 516 18.76 19.30 28.26
C ALA A 516 18.66 20.33 27.12
N LEU A 517 17.45 20.66 26.66
CA LEU A 517 17.21 21.62 25.58
C LEU A 517 17.31 23.09 26.04
N GLY A 518 17.15 23.35 27.35
CA GLY A 518 17.05 24.70 27.91
C GLY A 518 15.75 25.44 27.56
N VAL A 519 14.79 24.75 26.94
CA VAL A 519 13.44 25.22 26.59
C VAL A 519 12.48 24.02 26.62
N ALA A 520 11.16 24.28 26.64
CA ALA A 520 10.17 23.23 26.53
C ALA A 520 10.32 22.45 25.20
N ARG A 521 10.33 21.12 25.28
CA ARG A 521 10.33 20.24 24.11
C ARG A 521 9.11 20.43 23.20
N PHE A 522 9.22 19.95 21.98
CA PHE A 522 8.13 19.90 21.01
C PHE A 522 7.39 18.56 21.11
N GLY A 523 6.25 18.55 21.82
CA GLY A 523 5.45 17.35 22.05
C GLY A 523 6.15 16.29 22.88
N ASP A 524 6.04 15.02 22.50
CA ASP A 524 6.72 13.92 23.21
C ASP A 524 8.20 13.86 22.85
N ALA A 525 9.05 13.61 23.85
CA ALA A 525 10.49 13.47 23.66
C ALA A 525 10.94 12.01 23.61
N TYR A 526 11.87 11.75 22.71
CA TYR A 526 12.56 10.49 22.54
C TYR A 526 14.07 10.71 22.40
N TYR A 527 14.84 9.67 22.73
CA TYR A 527 16.29 9.69 22.77
C TYR A 527 16.89 8.74 21.72
N ASP A 528 17.82 9.27 20.95
CA ASP A 528 18.57 8.58 19.91
C ASP A 528 19.97 8.26 20.43
N HIS A 529 20.06 7.18 21.23
CA HIS A 529 21.24 6.86 22.03
C HIS A 529 22.53 6.73 21.21
N ASP A 530 22.45 6.17 20.00
CA ASP A 530 23.59 5.89 19.12
C ASP A 530 23.65 6.85 17.91
N ALA A 531 22.83 7.90 17.90
CA ALA A 531 22.64 8.80 16.76
C ALA A 531 22.17 8.09 15.46
N GLY A 532 21.65 6.87 15.55
CA GLY A 532 21.19 6.09 14.41
C GLY A 532 19.97 6.70 13.72
N ALA A 533 19.04 7.28 14.48
CA ALA A 533 17.88 7.98 13.92
C ALA A 533 18.31 9.25 13.18
N HIS A 534 19.16 10.07 13.79
CA HIS A 534 19.75 11.26 13.17
C HIS A 534 20.47 10.92 11.87
N ALA A 535 21.33 9.89 11.88
CA ALA A 535 22.07 9.43 10.71
C ALA A 535 21.14 8.98 9.57
N ARG A 536 20.10 8.19 9.86
CA ARG A 536 19.17 7.67 8.86
C ARG A 536 18.30 8.75 8.21
N TYR A 537 17.96 9.82 8.94
CA TYR A 537 17.27 10.98 8.38
C TYR A 537 18.24 12.01 7.76
N GLY A 538 19.55 11.85 7.97
CA GLY A 538 20.57 12.84 7.61
C GLY A 538 20.45 14.13 8.42
N ALA A 539 19.77 14.08 9.56
CA ALA A 539 19.70 15.19 10.50
C ALA A 539 21.02 15.28 11.26
N SER A 540 21.76 16.37 11.06
CA SER A 540 23.07 16.52 11.69
C SER A 540 22.93 16.62 13.20
N VAL A 541 23.71 15.84 13.97
CA VAL A 541 23.78 16.00 15.43
C VAL A 541 24.27 17.40 15.83
N GLU A 542 25.06 18.03 14.95
CA GLU A 542 25.67 19.35 15.15
C GLU A 542 24.72 20.52 14.94
N ARG A 543 23.76 20.35 14.01
CA ARG A 543 22.88 21.44 13.55
C ARG A 543 21.39 21.16 13.79
N GLY A 544 21.05 19.91 14.10
CA GLY A 544 19.69 19.38 14.09
C GLY A 544 18.99 19.50 12.73
N ALA A 545 17.71 19.18 12.73
CA ALA A 545 16.79 19.38 11.62
C ALA A 545 15.33 19.31 12.08
N VAL A 546 14.42 19.87 11.29
CA VAL A 546 12.98 19.68 11.41
C VAL A 546 12.51 18.90 10.20
N VAL A 547 11.86 17.76 10.41
CA VAL A 547 11.36 16.88 9.34
C VAL A 547 9.85 16.78 9.44
N VAL A 548 9.15 17.11 8.35
CA VAL A 548 7.70 16.94 8.23
C VAL A 548 7.40 15.61 7.57
N VAL A 549 6.76 14.72 8.32
CA VAL A 549 6.24 13.43 7.85
C VAL A 549 4.73 13.55 7.69
N ARG A 550 4.25 13.28 6.49
CA ARG A 550 2.82 13.21 6.15
C ARG A 550 2.13 12.07 6.89
N PRO A 551 0.80 12.10 7.05
CA PRO A 551 0.06 11.01 7.70
C PRO A 551 0.33 9.62 7.07
N ASP A 552 0.57 9.55 5.76
CA ASP A 552 0.90 8.31 5.03
C ASP A 552 2.37 7.83 5.18
N GLY A 553 3.15 8.45 6.07
CA GLY A 553 4.53 8.06 6.37
C GLY A 553 5.53 8.46 5.29
N ILE A 554 5.21 9.50 4.51
CA ILE A 554 6.07 10.08 3.48
C ILE A 554 6.67 11.39 4.00
N VAL A 555 7.96 11.63 3.73
CA VAL A 555 8.60 12.92 4.02
C VAL A 555 8.03 13.97 3.07
N GLY A 556 7.31 14.94 3.60
CA GLY A 556 6.74 16.05 2.82
C GLY A 556 7.74 17.20 2.65
N PHE A 557 8.49 17.50 3.70
CA PHE A 557 9.46 18.60 3.75
C PHE A 557 10.47 18.40 4.89
N ALA A 558 11.61 19.07 4.82
CA ALA A 558 12.57 19.14 5.91
C ALA A 558 13.35 20.46 5.83
N THR A 559 13.63 21.06 6.98
CA THR A 559 14.40 22.31 7.11
C THR A 559 15.35 22.27 8.31
N THR A 560 16.20 23.27 8.43
CA THR A 560 17.22 23.42 9.48
C THR A 560 16.61 23.99 10.77
N LEU A 561 17.38 23.96 11.87
CA LEU A 561 17.06 24.69 13.12
C LEU A 561 17.65 26.11 13.15
N ASP A 562 18.02 26.67 12.00
CA ASP A 562 18.53 28.04 11.93
C ASP A 562 17.38 29.07 11.94
N ASP A 563 17.72 30.34 11.75
CA ASP A 563 16.78 31.47 11.80
C ASP A 563 15.62 31.35 10.78
N ALA A 564 15.81 30.63 9.67
CA ALA A 564 14.79 30.44 8.65
C ALA A 564 13.87 29.24 8.91
N GLY A 565 14.26 28.30 9.78
CA GLY A 565 13.58 27.02 9.96
C GLY A 565 12.10 27.14 10.35
N GLY A 566 11.77 28.02 11.28
CA GLY A 566 10.38 28.27 11.69
C GLY A 566 9.53 28.83 10.55
N ALA A 567 10.03 29.86 9.86
CA ALA A 567 9.34 30.49 8.74
C ALA A 567 9.12 29.53 7.57
N ASP A 568 10.12 28.71 7.27
CA ASP A 568 10.05 27.65 6.26
C ASP A 568 8.98 26.61 6.57
N LEU A 569 8.90 26.17 7.83
CA LEU A 569 7.88 25.24 8.30
C LEU A 569 6.49 25.82 8.11
N GLY A 570 6.27 27.05 8.55
CA GLY A 570 4.99 27.73 8.38
C GLY A 570 4.61 27.94 6.91
N ALA A 571 5.57 28.33 6.06
CA ALA A 571 5.36 28.49 4.62
C ALA A 571 5.00 27.17 3.92
N TYR A 572 5.55 26.04 4.39
CA TYR A 572 5.17 24.72 3.89
C TYR A 572 3.68 24.42 4.15
N PHE A 573 3.21 24.59 5.40
CA PHE A 573 1.82 24.28 5.75
C PHE A 573 0.80 25.25 5.17
N ALA A 574 1.14 26.53 5.04
CA ALA A 574 0.28 27.55 4.41
C ALA A 574 -0.12 27.20 2.96
N ARG A 575 0.66 26.35 2.27
CA ARG A 575 0.35 25.89 0.91
C ARG A 575 -0.97 25.15 0.81
N PHE A 576 -1.40 24.45 1.85
CA PHE A 576 -2.55 23.55 1.76
C PHE A 576 -3.49 23.58 2.96
N LEU A 577 -3.04 24.04 4.13
CA LEU A 577 -3.92 24.22 5.29
C LEU A 577 -4.85 25.43 5.11
N LEU A 578 -6.10 25.29 5.56
CA LEU A 578 -7.03 26.39 5.73
C LEU A 578 -6.70 27.16 7.03
N VAL A 579 -7.09 28.44 7.10
CA VAL A 579 -6.93 29.31 8.29
C VAL A 579 -8.18 29.19 9.12
#